data_AF-A0A1T2WZM0-F1
#
_entry.id   AF-A0A1T2WZM0-F1
#
_cell.length_a   1.000
_cell.length_b   1.000
_cell.length_c   1.000
_cell.angle_alpha   90.00
_cell.angle_beta   90.00
_cell.angle_gamma   90.00
#
_symmetry.space_group_name_H-M   'P 1'
#
loop_
_entity.id
_entity.type
_entity.pdbx_description
1 polymer ?
#
loop_
_entity_poly.entity_id
_entity_poly.type
_entity_poly.pdbx_seq_one_letter_code
_entity_poly.pdbx_strand_id
1 'polypeptide(L)'
;MIVRKKVVFSGKVQKVGFRLEIYSIAQRMKLTGWVKNLKDGSVEAELQGEEVKIDFLVNCMRSLKRASVKNMTIIDLPIREAEESFTIVK
;
A
#
# COMPACT_ATOMS: atom_id res chain seq x y z
N MET A 1 2.85 3.38 -17.37
CA MET A 1 4.25 3.57 -16.92
C MET A 1 4.45 2.73 -15.67
N ILE A 2 5.61 2.09 -15.51
CA ILE A 2 5.98 1.42 -14.25
C ILE A 2 6.54 2.48 -13.31
N VAL A 3 6.04 2.52 -12.09
CA VAL A 3 6.45 3.47 -11.04
C VAL A 3 6.57 2.73 -9.71
N ARG A 4 7.30 3.32 -8.77
CA ARG A 4 7.35 2.87 -7.38
C ARG A 4 6.93 4.02 -6.49
N LYS A 5 5.93 3.78 -5.63
CA LYS A 5 5.39 4.79 -4.71
C LYS A 5 5.44 4.26 -3.29
N LYS A 6 5.94 5.09 -2.38
CA LYS A 6 5.75 4.92 -0.94
C LYS A 6 4.47 5.63 -0.53
N VAL A 7 3.57 4.90 0.11
CA VAL A 7 2.28 5.40 0.58
C VAL A 7 2.17 5.21 2.09
N VAL A 8 1.89 6.27 2.83
CA VAL A 8 1.64 6.20 4.27
C VAL A 8 0.19 6.59 4.53
N PHE A 9 -0.57 5.67 5.12
CA PHE A 9 -1.96 5.84 5.52
C PHE A 9 -2.04 6.07 7.02
N SER A 10 -2.74 7.12 7.45
CA SER A 10 -2.99 7.42 8.86
C SER A 10 -4.49 7.46 9.17
N GLY A 11 -4.86 7.26 10.43
CA GLY A 11 -6.25 7.19 10.89
C GLY A 11 -6.57 5.84 11.55
N LYS A 12 -7.80 5.34 11.39
CA LYS A 12 -8.22 4.02 11.88
C LYS A 12 -7.85 2.95 10.84
N VAL A 13 -6.55 2.65 10.74
CA VAL A 13 -5.98 1.76 9.72
C VAL A 13 -5.32 0.50 10.28
N GLN A 14 -5.09 0.41 11.60
CA GLN A 14 -4.58 -0.79 12.25
C GLN A 14 -5.71 -1.62 12.89
N LYS A 15 -5.46 -2.92 13.09
CA LYS A 15 -6.42 -3.90 13.67
C LYS A 15 -7.75 -4.05 12.91
N VAL A 16 -7.80 -3.58 11.65
CA VAL A 16 -8.99 -3.66 10.77
C VAL A 16 -8.76 -4.51 9.52
N GLY A 17 -7.66 -5.27 9.47
CA GLY A 17 -7.28 -6.08 8.30
C GLY A 17 -6.73 -5.29 7.12
N PHE A 18 -6.34 -4.02 7.33
CA PHE A 18 -5.86 -3.11 6.28
C PHE A 18 -4.66 -3.67 5.49
N ARG A 19 -3.65 -4.21 6.19
CA ARG A 19 -2.47 -4.86 5.56
C ARG A 19 -2.85 -6.05 4.69
N LEU A 20 -3.82 -6.86 5.13
CA LEU A 20 -4.30 -8.02 4.38
C LEU A 20 -5.05 -7.60 3.11
N GLU A 21 -5.81 -6.50 3.18
CA GLU A 21 -6.48 -5.94 2.00
C GLU A 21 -5.47 -5.43 0.97
N ILE A 22 -4.48 -4.63 1.40
CA ILE A 22 -3.38 -4.16 0.54
C ILE A 22 -2.68 -5.35 -0.11
N TYR A 23 -2.27 -6.35 0.68
CA TYR A 23 -1.62 -7.55 0.17
C TYR A 23 -2.48 -8.27 -0.88
N SER A 24 -3.77 -8.45 -0.61
CA SER A 24 -4.69 -9.15 -1.52
C SER A 24 -4.91 -8.39 -2.83
N ILE A 25 -5.06 -7.06 -2.78
CA ILE A 25 -5.17 -6.23 -3.99
C ILE A 25 -3.85 -6.24 -4.77
N ALA A 26 -2.72 -6.03 -4.10
CA ALA A 26 -1.41 -6.00 -4.73
C ALA A 26 -1.09 -7.30 -5.48
N GLN A 27 -1.37 -8.46 -4.87
CA GLN A 27 -1.21 -9.77 -5.50
C GLN A 27 -2.11 -9.92 -6.75
N ARG A 28 -3.39 -9.57 -6.68
CA ARG A 28 -4.31 -9.61 -7.84
C ARG A 28 -3.87 -8.71 -8.97
N MET A 29 -3.27 -7.56 -8.64
CA MET A 29 -2.81 -6.57 -9.60
C MET A 29 -1.39 -6.84 -10.11
N LYS A 30 -0.70 -7.84 -9.57
CA LYS A 30 0.73 -8.12 -9.84
C LYS A 30 1.62 -6.93 -9.51
N LEU A 31 1.34 -6.24 -8.41
CA LEU A 31 2.20 -5.22 -7.82
C LEU A 31 3.22 -5.88 -6.90
N THR A 32 4.41 -5.29 -6.78
CA THR A 32 5.48 -5.76 -5.90
C THR A 32 5.78 -4.74 -4.80
N GLY A 33 6.48 -5.17 -3.75
CA GLY A 33 6.80 -4.35 -2.59
C GLY A 33 6.35 -4.93 -1.27
N TRP A 34 5.88 -4.08 -0.38
CA TRP A 34 5.57 -4.51 0.97
C TRP A 34 4.60 -3.58 1.69
N VAL A 35 4.02 -4.09 2.78
CA VAL A 35 3.19 -3.30 3.70
C VAL A 35 3.56 -3.58 5.16
N LYS A 36 3.62 -2.53 5.98
CA LYS A 36 4.04 -2.59 7.40
C LYS A 36 3.18 -1.68 8.28
N ASN A 37 2.95 -2.10 9.52
CA ASN A 37 2.43 -1.21 10.54
C ASN A 37 3.56 -0.37 11.14
N LEU A 38 3.35 0.94 11.25
CA LEU A 38 4.27 1.82 11.96
C LEU A 38 3.90 1.95 13.45
N LYS A 39 4.87 2.33 14.27
CA LYS A 39 4.72 2.46 15.73
C LYS A 39 3.75 3.58 16.14
N ASP A 40 3.58 4.58 15.28
CA ASP A 40 2.69 5.73 15.47
C ASP A 40 1.21 5.41 15.17
N GLY A 41 0.88 4.18 14.79
CA GLY A 41 -0.47 3.76 14.45
C GLY A 41 -0.81 3.88 12.96
N SER A 42 0.10 4.37 12.11
CA SER A 42 -0.08 4.43 10.66
C SER A 42 0.29 3.10 9.97
N VAL A 43 -0.03 3.00 8.68
CA VAL A 43 0.38 1.88 7.81
C VAL A 43 1.18 2.44 6.66
N GLU A 44 2.39 1.91 6.46
CA GLU A 44 3.27 2.24 5.35
C GLU A 44 3.25 1.11 4.33
N ALA A 45 3.19 1.45 3.05
CA ALA A 45 3.28 0.52 1.94
C ALA A 45 4.23 1.06 0.88
N GLU A 46 5.08 0.19 0.33
CA GLU A 46 5.77 0.45 -0.92
C GLU A 46 5.12 -0.39 -2.01
N LEU A 47 4.72 0.27 -3.09
CA LEU A 47 4.00 -0.32 -4.21
C LEU A 47 4.80 -0.05 -5.48
N GLN A 48 5.20 -1.11 -6.18
CA GLN A 48 5.85 -1.02 -7.49
C GLN A 48 5.02 -1.73 -8.56
N GLY A 49 4.88 -1.09 -9.72
CA GLY A 49 4.17 -1.65 -10.86
C GLY A 49 3.52 -0.58 -11.72
N GLU A 50 2.49 -0.93 -12.48
CA GLU A 50 1.77 0.03 -13.32
C GLU A 50 1.06 1.08 -12.46
N GLU A 51 1.27 2.34 -12.78
CA GLU A 51 0.72 3.48 -12.02
C GLU A 51 -0.80 3.38 -11.81
N VAL A 52 -1.56 3.05 -12.87
CA VAL A 52 -3.02 2.92 -12.80
C VAL A 52 -3.48 1.85 -11.80
N LYS A 53 -2.69 0.80 -11.58
CA LYS A 53 -2.98 -0.26 -10.61
C LYS A 53 -2.67 0.19 -9.19
N ILE A 54 -1.59 0.94 -9.01
CA ILE A 54 -1.25 1.57 -7.73
C ILE A 54 -2.36 2.54 -7.32
N ASP A 55 -2.79 3.40 -8.24
CA ASP A 55 -3.85 4.39 -7.98
C ASP A 55 -5.19 3.70 -7.66
N PHE A 56 -5.53 2.62 -8.36
CA PHE A 56 -6.71 1.81 -8.03
C PHE A 56 -6.62 1.23 -6.61
N LEU A 57 -5.48 0.62 -6.25
CA LEU A 57 -5.28 0.06 -4.90
C LEU A 57 -5.47 1.15 -3.84
N VAL A 58 -4.83 2.30 -4.03
CA VAL A 58 -4.94 3.45 -3.11
C VAL A 58 -6.41 3.90 -2.97
N ASN A 59 -7.15 4.01 -4.07
CA ASN A 59 -8.56 4.40 -4.04
C ASN A 59 -9.45 3.35 -3.33
N CYS A 60 -9.19 2.06 -3.51
CA CYS A 60 -9.86 1.00 -2.75
C CYS A 60 -9.61 1.14 -1.24
N MET A 61 -8.37 1.42 -0.83
CA MET A 61 -8.03 1.57 0.58
C MET A 61 -8.70 2.79 1.22
N ARG A 62 -8.88 3.88 0.46
CA ARG A 62 -9.65 5.06 0.91
C ARG A 62 -11.14 4.77 1.09
N SER A 63 -11.70 3.85 0.30
CA SER A 63 -13.13 3.52 0.28
C SER A 63 -13.50 2.37 1.22
N LEU A 64 -12.53 1.84 1.97
CA LEU A 64 -12.69 0.66 2.80
C LEU A 64 -13.56 0.96 4.03
N LYS A 65 -14.83 0.52 4.04
CA LYS A 65 -15.81 0.80 5.11
C LYS A 65 -15.36 0.43 6.54
N ARG A 66 -14.51 -0.59 6.68
CA ARG A 66 -13.97 -1.06 7.97
C ARG A 66 -12.77 -0.26 8.48
N ALA A 67 -12.22 0.64 7.66
CA ALA A 67 -11.11 1.51 7.99
C ALA A 67 -11.52 2.99 7.82
N SER A 68 -10.77 3.90 8.40
CA SER A 68 -10.94 5.33 8.16
C SER A 68 -9.58 5.95 7.93
N VAL A 69 -9.30 6.31 6.68
CA VAL A 69 -8.07 7.02 6.29
C VAL A 69 -8.31 8.52 6.51
N LYS A 70 -7.57 9.12 7.45
CA LYS A 70 -7.63 10.56 7.74
C LYS A 70 -6.68 11.34 6.84
N ASN A 71 -5.39 10.99 6.88
CA ASN A 71 -4.38 11.56 6.00
C ASN A 71 -3.66 10.45 5.24
N MET A 72 -3.18 10.80 4.05
CA MET A 72 -2.38 9.95 3.19
C MET A 72 -1.24 10.77 2.60
N THR A 73 -0.04 10.21 2.58
CA THR A 73 1.10 10.79 1.86
C THR A 73 1.59 9.81 0.82
N ILE A 74 2.00 10.33 -0.34
CA ILE A 74 2.54 9.57 -1.46
C ILE A 74 3.87 10.21 -1.83
N ILE A 75 4.90 9.39 -1.95
CA ILE A 75 6.25 9.79 -2.34
C ILE A 75 6.70 8.87 -3.46
N ASP A 76 7.13 9.43 -4.59
CA ASP A 76 7.74 8.66 -5.66
C ASP A 76 9.13 8.17 -5.25
N LEU A 77 9.41 6.90 -5.52
CA LEU A 77 10.68 6.25 -5.23
C LEU A 77 11.33 5.77 -6.53
N PRO A 78 12.67 5.65 -6.57
CA PRO A 78 13.35 4.99 -7.67
C PRO A 78 12.91 3.52 -7.74
N ILE A 79 12.68 3.04 -8.97
CA ILE A 79 12.35 1.65 -9.26
C ILE A 79 13.45 0.76 -8.68
N ARG A 80 13.02 -0.34 -8.05
CA ARG A 80 13.92 -1.38 -7.59
C ARG A 80 13.90 -2.54 -8.58
N GLU A 81 15.03 -2.70 -9.27
CA GLU A 81 15.30 -3.89 -10.09
C GLU A 81 15.31 -5.13 -9.18
N ALA A 82 14.68 -6.23 -9.62
CA ALA A 82 14.52 -7.51 -8.90
C ALA A 82 13.50 -7.58 -7.74
N GLU A 83 12.56 -6.63 -7.63
CA GLU A 83 11.44 -6.76 -6.68
C GLU A 83 10.31 -7.60 -7.29
N GLU A 84 10.22 -8.89 -6.91
CA GLU A 84 9.34 -9.88 -7.55
C GLU A 84 8.07 -10.23 -6.77
N SER A 85 8.00 -9.86 -5.49
CA SER A 85 6.89 -10.27 -4.62
C SER A 85 6.35 -9.10 -3.79
N PHE A 86 5.12 -9.27 -3.33
CA PHE A 86 4.50 -8.38 -2.35
C PHE A 86 4.43 -9.08 -1.00
N THR A 87 4.94 -8.45 0.06
CA THR A 87 5.03 -9.09 1.39
C THR A 87 4.41 -8.25 2.51
N ILE A 88 3.97 -8.91 3.59
CA ILE A 88 3.52 -8.23 4.82
C ILE A 88 4.67 -8.27 5.82
N VAL A 89 5.20 -7.10 6.15
CA VAL A 89 6.29 -6.94 7.12
C VAL A 89 5.70 -6.83 8.54
N LYS A 90 6.42 -7.43 9.50
CA LYS A 90 6.06 -7.38 10.92
C LYS A 90 6.23 -5.98 11.51
#